data_AF-A0A183MBB0-F1
#
_entry.id   AF-A0A183MBB0-F1
#
_cell.length_a   1.000
_cell.length_b   1.000
_cell.length_c   1.000
_cell.angle_alpha   90.00
_cell.angle_beta   90.00
_cell.angle_gamma   90.00
#
_symmetry.space_group_name_H-M   'P 1'
#
loop_
_entity.id
_entity.type
_entity.pdbx_description
1 polymer ?
#
loop_
_entity_poly.entity_id
_entity_poly.type
_entity_poly.pdbx_seq_one_letter_code
_entity_poly.pdbx_strand_id
1 'polypeptide(L)'
;MWETGNTSQIATEMRRYNLAILEISETHWTQAGQKRLANGEMLLYSGHEEENAPHTQGIALMLSKVARNALVEWESHGSRIIRASFKTKKEGITMNIIQCYAPTNDSNDDIKDQFYERLQSIIEKCPRKDFTILLGDLNAKVGIDNTESEDIMGRHGLGQRNGNGERFANLYAFNKLVIGGSIFPHKRIHKATWISSDHTTENQIDHICINKKFGRTMEDVGTRIGADIASDHHLVVATFLRDTDKLNEFKIALNNRFQALQDLLKEKTTVEDNWKDIKEALTSTCQEVLGLKKHRHKEWISIETLDKIKERKNKKTAINNSRTKTEKV
;
A
#
# COMPACT_ATOMS: atom_id res chain seq x y z
N MET A 1 -3.40 15.12 5.22
CA MET A 1 -4.06 14.12 6.11
C MET A 1 -3.52 14.23 7.54
N TRP A 2 -3.77 15.34 8.25
CA TRP A 2 -3.27 15.57 9.63
C TRP A 2 -4.19 15.00 10.72
N GLU A 3 -5.39 14.53 10.35
CA GLU A 3 -6.41 14.09 11.30
C GLU A 3 -6.40 12.58 11.49
N THR A 4 -6.27 12.14 12.74
CA THR A 4 -6.27 10.73 13.16
C THR A 4 -7.56 9.99 12.75
N GLY A 5 -8.65 10.73 12.49
CA GLY A 5 -9.91 10.22 11.95
C GLY A 5 -9.77 9.62 10.55
N ASN A 6 -9.05 10.28 9.64
CA ASN A 6 -8.82 9.78 8.28
C ASN A 6 -8.02 8.48 8.29
N THR A 7 -7.01 8.37 9.15
CA THR A 7 -6.22 7.14 9.31
C THR A 7 -7.07 5.95 9.76
N SER A 8 -8.04 6.16 10.65
CA SER A 8 -8.96 5.11 11.11
C SER A 8 -9.94 4.66 10.01
N GLN A 9 -10.43 5.60 9.20
CA GLN A 9 -11.27 5.30 8.04
C GLN A 9 -10.50 4.50 6.98
N ILE A 10 -9.26 4.89 6.69
CA ILE A 10 -8.38 4.16 5.77
C ILE A 10 -8.12 2.74 6.26
N ALA A 11 -7.79 2.58 7.55
CA ALA A 11 -7.60 1.25 8.14
C ALA A 11 -8.88 0.39 8.05
N THR A 12 -10.06 1.02 8.11
CA THR A 12 -11.34 0.33 7.94
C THR A 12 -11.56 -0.12 6.50
N GLU A 13 -11.26 0.71 5.50
CA GLU A 13 -11.30 0.28 4.09
C GLU A 13 -10.26 -0.80 3.80
N MET A 14 -9.04 -0.70 4.35
CA MET A 14 -8.01 -1.73 4.24
C MET A 14 -8.52 -3.10 4.70
N ARG A 15 -9.19 -3.16 5.86
CA ARG A 15 -9.80 -4.39 6.39
C ARG A 15 -10.98 -4.86 5.54
N ARG A 16 -11.85 -3.93 5.12
CA ARG A 16 -13.02 -4.24 4.28
C ARG A 16 -12.64 -4.91 2.97
N TYR A 17 -11.57 -4.45 2.33
CA TYR A 17 -11.04 -5.04 1.10
C TYR A 17 -10.01 -6.16 1.35
N ASN A 18 -9.79 -6.55 2.61
CA ASN A 18 -8.85 -7.60 3.01
C ASN A 18 -7.43 -7.39 2.43
N LEU A 19 -6.96 -6.15 2.46
CA LEU A 19 -5.65 -5.78 1.93
C LEU A 19 -4.55 -6.12 2.94
N ALA A 20 -3.46 -6.72 2.46
CA ALA A 20 -2.29 -6.98 3.30
C ALA A 20 -1.40 -5.74 3.47
N ILE A 21 -1.29 -4.96 2.40
CA ILE A 21 -0.48 -3.75 2.27
C ILE A 21 -1.35 -2.72 1.55
N LEU A 22 -1.37 -1.48 2.03
CA LEU A 22 -2.09 -0.37 1.44
C LEU A 22 -1.18 0.85 1.34
N GLU A 23 -1.06 1.36 0.13
CA GLU A 23 -0.35 2.58 -0.22
C GLU A 23 -1.26 3.80 0.02
N ILE A 24 -0.66 4.90 0.49
CA ILE A 24 -1.34 6.18 0.74
C ILE A 24 -0.40 7.29 0.28
N SER A 25 -0.77 7.99 -0.79
CA SER A 25 -0.12 9.21 -1.24
C SER A 25 -0.79 10.45 -0.63
N GLU A 26 -0.09 11.59 -0.71
CA GLU A 26 -0.57 12.88 -0.20
C GLU A 26 -0.95 12.86 1.29
N THR A 27 -0.08 12.29 2.11
CA THR A 27 -0.30 12.26 3.56
C THR A 27 -0.13 13.64 4.19
N HIS A 28 0.72 14.49 3.59
CA HIS A 28 1.18 15.77 4.12
C HIS A 28 1.90 15.65 5.47
N TRP A 29 2.40 14.45 5.77
CA TRP A 29 3.22 14.20 6.95
C TRP A 29 4.64 14.69 6.68
N THR A 30 5.33 15.09 7.74
CA THR A 30 6.76 15.43 7.71
C THR A 30 7.56 14.31 8.36
N GLN A 31 8.86 14.31 8.09
CA GLN A 31 9.82 13.31 8.56
C GLN A 31 9.53 11.90 8.03
N ALA A 32 10.46 10.99 8.30
CA ALA A 32 10.27 9.56 8.06
C ALA A 32 10.15 8.83 9.39
N GLY A 33 9.29 7.82 9.44
CA GLY A 33 9.13 7.03 10.65
C GLY A 33 8.13 5.90 10.51
N GLN A 34 7.88 5.24 11.64
CA GLN A 34 6.89 4.18 11.72
C GLN A 34 6.01 4.34 12.95
N LYS A 35 4.71 4.04 12.80
CA LYS A 35 3.72 4.16 13.87
C LYS A 35 2.78 2.97 13.88
N ARG A 36 2.60 2.35 15.05
CA ARG A 36 1.60 1.31 15.25
C ARG A 36 0.26 1.93 15.61
N LEU A 37 -0.80 1.53 14.91
CA LEU A 37 -2.17 1.93 15.22
C LEU A 37 -2.75 1.06 16.34
N ALA A 38 -3.74 1.59 17.05
CA ALA A 38 -4.42 0.90 18.15
C ALA A 38 -4.98 -0.48 17.75
N ASN A 39 -5.46 -0.58 16.50
CA ASN A 39 -6.08 -1.80 15.96
C ASN A 39 -5.04 -2.84 15.48
N GLY A 40 -3.76 -2.47 15.47
CA GLY A 40 -2.61 -3.35 15.26
C GLY A 40 -1.96 -3.27 13.90
N GLU A 41 -2.51 -2.53 12.94
CA GLU A 41 -1.82 -2.14 11.70
C GLU A 41 -0.58 -1.27 12.01
N MET A 42 0.38 -1.27 11.11
CA MET A 42 1.58 -0.43 11.18
C MET A 42 1.61 0.51 9.98
N LEU A 43 1.95 1.77 10.20
CA LEU A 43 2.26 2.73 9.16
C LEU A 43 3.76 2.91 9.08
N LEU A 44 4.30 2.81 7.88
CA LEU A 44 5.60 3.36 7.51
C LEU A 44 5.31 4.65 6.75
N TYR A 45 5.95 5.76 7.10
CA TYR A 45 5.66 7.04 6.45
C TYR A 45 6.94 7.78 6.14
N SER A 46 6.86 8.60 5.09
CA SER A 46 7.92 9.48 4.67
C SER A 46 7.34 10.80 4.18
N GLY A 47 7.98 11.89 4.60
CA GLY A 47 7.59 13.26 4.32
C GLY A 47 8.82 14.12 4.10
N HIS A 48 8.63 15.44 4.07
CA HIS A 48 9.77 16.36 4.04
C HIS A 48 10.56 16.28 5.35
N GLU A 49 11.89 16.24 5.26
CA GLU A 49 12.78 16.09 6.42
C GLU A 49 13.08 17.42 7.12
N GLU A 50 13.01 18.55 6.41
CA GLU A 50 13.36 19.87 6.94
C GLU A 50 12.36 20.35 8.01
N GLU A 51 12.92 20.90 9.09
CA GLU A 51 12.16 21.56 10.14
C GLU A 51 11.51 22.83 9.54
N ASN A 52 10.18 22.84 9.43
CA ASN A 52 9.33 23.84 8.76
C ASN A 52 9.10 23.67 7.25
N ALA A 53 9.38 22.48 6.70
CA ALA A 53 8.97 22.17 5.34
C ALA A 53 7.45 22.35 5.15
N PRO A 54 7.00 22.76 3.95
CA PRO A 54 5.57 22.86 3.66
C PRO A 54 4.91 21.49 3.82
N HIS A 55 3.74 21.44 4.45
CA HIS A 55 2.90 20.25 4.56
C HIS A 55 2.29 19.87 3.21
N THR A 56 3.15 19.46 2.28
CA THR A 56 2.85 19.07 0.90
C THR A 56 3.47 17.70 0.66
N GLN A 57 2.95 16.94 -0.31
CA GLN A 57 3.47 15.61 -0.63
C GLN A 57 3.33 14.64 0.56
N GLY A 58 4.26 13.72 0.72
CA GLY A 58 4.27 12.74 1.79
C GLY A 58 3.52 11.48 1.41
N ILE A 59 4.07 10.36 1.83
CA ILE A 59 3.58 9.02 1.50
C ILE A 59 3.57 8.15 2.75
N ALA A 60 2.69 7.15 2.76
CA ALA A 60 2.70 6.12 3.78
C ALA A 60 2.30 4.75 3.23
N LEU A 61 2.89 3.71 3.80
CA LEU A 61 2.58 2.32 3.57
C LEU A 61 1.94 1.75 4.84
N MET A 62 0.64 1.42 4.76
CA MET A 62 -0.08 0.75 5.84
C MET A 62 0.03 -0.76 5.69
N LEU A 63 0.46 -1.42 6.76
CA LEU A 63 0.70 -2.85 6.84
C LEU A 63 -0.31 -3.51 7.79
N SER A 64 -0.95 -4.56 7.31
CA SER A 64 -1.74 -5.46 8.16
C SER A 64 -0.83 -6.12 9.21
N LYS A 65 -1.43 -6.74 10.23
CA LYS A 65 -0.68 -7.52 11.23
C LYS A 65 0.21 -8.59 10.58
N VAL A 66 -0.28 -9.21 9.50
CA VAL A 66 0.43 -10.26 8.76
C VAL A 66 1.62 -9.66 8.01
N ALA A 67 1.41 -8.61 7.20
CA ALA A 67 2.48 -7.95 6.45
C ALA A 67 3.55 -7.35 7.37
N ARG A 68 3.16 -6.75 8.49
CA ARG A 68 4.09 -6.24 9.50
C ARG A 68 5.01 -7.33 10.03
N ASN A 69 4.48 -8.52 10.33
CA ASN A 69 5.29 -9.61 10.86
C ASN A 69 6.25 -10.20 9.79
N ALA A 70 5.99 -9.93 8.50
CA ALA A 70 6.87 -10.30 7.39
C ALA A 70 7.90 -9.23 7.06
N LEU A 71 7.73 -7.99 7.54
CA LEU A 71 8.61 -6.87 7.21
C LEU A 71 10.03 -7.21 7.68
N VAL A 72 10.97 -7.17 6.74
CA VAL A 72 12.40 -7.40 6.99
C VAL A 72 13.08 -6.06 7.23
N GLU A 73 12.91 -5.15 6.28
CA GLU A 73 13.48 -3.81 6.31
C GLU A 73 12.62 -2.86 5.48
N TRP A 74 12.79 -1.56 5.72
CA TRP A 74 12.26 -0.52 4.87
C TRP A 74 13.16 0.71 4.90
N GLU A 75 13.07 1.52 3.87
CA GLU A 75 13.81 2.76 3.72
C GLU A 75 12.94 3.81 3.02
N SER A 76 13.14 5.07 3.41
CA SER A 76 12.57 6.25 2.76
C SER A 76 13.59 6.90 1.84
N HIS A 77 13.14 7.40 0.69
CA HIS A 77 13.97 8.14 -0.27
C HIS A 77 13.33 9.50 -0.56
N GLY A 78 13.32 10.36 0.48
CA GLY A 78 12.58 11.61 0.51
C GLY A 78 11.07 11.42 0.67
N SER A 79 10.32 12.48 0.45
CA SER A 79 8.85 12.57 0.65
C SER A 79 8.00 11.78 -0.36
N ARG A 80 8.63 11.12 -1.33
CA ARG A 80 7.96 10.57 -2.53
C ARG A 80 8.20 9.10 -2.80
N ILE A 81 9.18 8.44 -2.16
CA ILE A 81 9.45 7.01 -2.40
C ILE A 81 9.73 6.28 -1.10
N ILE A 82 9.08 5.13 -0.90
CA ILE A 82 9.36 4.16 0.17
C ILE A 82 9.68 2.82 -0.50
N ARG A 83 10.77 2.16 -0.07
CA ARG A 83 11.01 0.75 -0.36
C ARG A 83 10.84 -0.07 0.91
N ALA A 84 10.07 -1.14 0.85
CA ALA A 84 9.90 -2.08 1.95
C ALA A 84 10.08 -3.52 1.45
N SER A 85 10.88 -4.29 2.16
CA SER A 85 11.20 -5.69 1.83
C SER A 85 10.53 -6.62 2.84
N PHE A 86 9.90 -7.67 2.34
CA PHE A 86 9.11 -8.62 3.10
C PHE A 86 9.63 -10.04 2.88
N LYS A 87 9.64 -10.82 3.96
CA LYS A 87 9.98 -12.23 3.93
C LYS A 87 8.88 -13.01 3.21
N THR A 88 9.26 -13.82 2.23
CA THR A 88 8.36 -14.80 1.61
C THR A 88 8.58 -16.19 2.25
N LYS A 89 7.69 -17.15 1.95
CA LYS A 89 7.92 -18.55 2.37
C LYS A 89 9.00 -19.23 1.55
N LYS A 90 9.24 -18.75 0.33
CA LYS A 90 10.31 -19.26 -0.52
C LYS A 90 11.65 -18.77 0.02
N GLU A 91 12.45 -19.72 0.49
CA GLU A 91 13.78 -19.42 1.00
C GLU A 91 14.63 -18.73 -0.07
N GLY A 92 15.35 -17.68 0.34
CA GLY A 92 16.19 -16.90 -0.55
C GLY A 92 15.45 -15.98 -1.53
N ILE A 93 14.11 -15.87 -1.45
CA ILE A 93 13.32 -14.90 -2.22
C ILE A 93 12.63 -13.92 -1.26
N THR A 94 12.81 -12.63 -1.52
CA THR A 94 12.07 -11.57 -0.83
C THR A 94 11.00 -10.96 -1.72
N MET A 95 10.04 -10.28 -1.10
CA MET A 95 9.07 -9.44 -1.78
C MET A 95 9.39 -7.98 -1.49
N ASN A 96 9.69 -7.21 -2.53
CA ASN A 96 9.98 -5.78 -2.47
C ASN A 96 8.76 -4.99 -2.93
N ILE A 97 8.31 -4.08 -2.08
CA ILE A 97 7.31 -3.07 -2.40
C ILE A 97 8.03 -1.74 -2.56
N ILE A 98 7.85 -1.10 -3.70
CA ILE A 98 8.28 0.27 -3.94
C ILE A 98 7.01 1.10 -4.09
N GLN A 99 6.72 1.93 -3.09
CA GLN A 99 5.69 2.95 -3.16
C GLN A 99 6.30 4.22 -3.74
N CYS A 100 5.57 4.89 -4.63
CA CYS A 100 6.02 6.15 -5.20
C CYS A 100 4.90 7.15 -5.46
N TYR A 101 5.20 8.43 -5.30
CA TYR A 101 4.34 9.56 -5.65
C TYR A 101 5.09 10.52 -6.58
N ALA A 102 4.84 10.41 -7.89
CA ALA A 102 5.58 11.18 -8.89
C ALA A 102 5.19 12.66 -8.90
N PRO A 103 6.11 13.56 -9.31
CA PRO A 103 5.76 14.94 -9.61
C PRO A 103 4.65 15.03 -10.67
N THR A 104 3.84 16.08 -10.58
CA THR A 104 2.77 16.36 -11.54
C THR A 104 3.33 16.66 -12.93
N ASN A 105 2.52 16.56 -13.99
CA ASN A 105 2.98 16.85 -15.35
C ASN A 105 3.47 18.30 -15.53
N ASP A 106 2.90 19.24 -14.77
CA ASP A 106 3.26 20.66 -14.77
C ASP A 106 4.54 20.97 -14.00
N SER A 107 5.11 19.97 -13.30
CA SER A 107 6.41 20.12 -12.66
C SER A 107 7.52 20.24 -13.71
N ASN A 108 8.58 20.96 -13.34
CA ASN A 108 9.76 21.11 -14.17
C ASN A 108 10.36 19.74 -14.55
N ASP A 109 10.90 19.64 -15.77
CA ASP A 109 11.46 18.39 -16.30
C ASP A 109 12.63 17.85 -15.47
N ASP A 110 13.50 18.72 -14.95
CA ASP A 110 14.63 18.31 -14.10
C ASP A 110 14.15 17.62 -12.81
N ILE A 111 13.04 18.09 -12.23
CA ILE A 111 12.45 17.48 -11.02
C ILE A 111 11.88 16.10 -11.36
N LYS A 112 11.21 15.98 -12.52
CA LYS A 112 10.69 14.70 -12.99
C LYS A 112 11.83 13.72 -13.28
N ASP A 113 12.89 14.18 -13.95
CA ASP A 113 14.05 13.37 -14.29
C ASP A 113 14.79 12.87 -13.05
N GLN A 114 15.07 13.75 -12.09
CA GLN A 114 15.67 13.35 -10.81
C GLN A 114 14.82 12.31 -10.07
N PHE A 115 13.48 12.42 -10.13
CA PHE A 115 12.59 11.44 -9.54
C PHE A 115 12.69 10.07 -10.24
N TYR A 116 12.62 10.03 -11.57
CA TYR A 116 12.69 8.77 -12.32
C TYR A 116 14.07 8.11 -12.27
N GLU A 117 15.16 8.89 -12.26
CA GLU A 117 16.52 8.39 -12.05
C GLU A 117 16.69 7.78 -10.65
N ARG A 118 16.17 8.46 -9.62
CA ARG A 118 16.17 7.93 -8.25
C ARG A 118 15.36 6.64 -8.18
N LEU A 119 14.17 6.60 -8.77
CA LEU A 119 13.32 5.41 -8.82
C LEU A 119 14.02 4.25 -9.55
N GLN A 120 14.69 4.52 -10.67
CA GLN A 120 15.50 3.55 -11.40
C GLN A 120 16.58 2.93 -10.50
N SER A 121 17.35 3.76 -9.78
CA SER A 121 18.40 3.29 -8.88
C SER A 121 17.88 2.38 -7.75
N ILE A 122 16.65 2.64 -7.27
CA ILE A 122 16.02 1.85 -6.22
C ILE A 122 15.56 0.49 -6.78
N ILE A 123 15.02 0.47 -8.01
CA ILE A 123 14.63 -0.77 -8.69
C ILE A 123 15.86 -1.66 -8.95
N GLU A 124 17.00 -1.07 -9.35
CA GLU A 124 18.24 -1.82 -9.62
C GLU A 124 18.83 -2.50 -8.38
N LYS A 125 18.60 -1.93 -7.20
CA LYS A 125 19.00 -2.53 -5.91
C LYS A 125 18.16 -3.74 -5.55
N CYS A 126 16.98 -3.94 -6.15
CA CYS A 126 16.14 -5.11 -5.92
C CYS A 126 16.66 -6.30 -6.73
N PRO A 127 17.03 -7.43 -6.11
CA PRO A 127 17.52 -8.60 -6.84
C PRO A 127 16.50 -9.10 -7.86
N ARG A 128 16.92 -9.38 -9.10
CA ARG A 128 16.02 -9.90 -10.16
C ARG A 128 15.33 -11.22 -9.82
N LYS A 129 15.89 -11.98 -8.87
CA LYS A 129 15.28 -13.22 -8.38
C LYS A 129 14.03 -12.95 -7.53
N ASP A 130 13.99 -11.78 -6.88
CA ASP A 130 12.98 -11.38 -5.92
C ASP A 130 11.72 -10.85 -6.60
N PHE A 131 10.63 -10.87 -5.85
CA PHE A 131 9.33 -10.41 -6.28
C PHE A 131 9.26 -8.90 -6.06
N THR A 132 9.13 -8.10 -7.12
CA THR A 132 9.12 -6.64 -6.99
C THR A 132 7.80 -6.09 -7.49
N ILE A 133 7.07 -5.42 -6.60
CA ILE A 133 5.91 -4.60 -6.95
C ILE A 133 6.29 -3.13 -6.85
N LEU A 134 5.99 -2.37 -7.90
CA LEU A 134 6.01 -0.91 -7.89
C LEU A 134 4.55 -0.43 -7.90
N LEU A 135 4.17 0.44 -6.97
CA LEU A 135 2.83 1.01 -6.93
C LEU A 135 2.80 2.46 -6.47
N GLY A 136 1.72 3.14 -6.82
CA GLY A 136 1.39 4.48 -6.33
C GLY A 136 0.89 5.40 -7.43
N ASP A 137 0.75 6.68 -7.09
CA ASP A 137 0.36 7.72 -8.04
C ASP A 137 1.57 8.23 -8.80
N LEU A 138 1.63 7.92 -10.08
CA LEU A 138 2.73 8.31 -10.95
C LEU A 138 2.40 9.50 -11.83
N ASN A 139 1.21 10.08 -11.69
CA ASN A 139 0.74 11.16 -12.56
C ASN A 139 0.88 10.81 -14.06
N ALA A 140 0.90 9.52 -14.40
CA ALA A 140 1.33 9.00 -15.69
C ALA A 140 0.15 8.34 -16.40
N LYS A 141 -0.18 8.81 -17.60
CA LYS A 141 -1.14 8.13 -18.49
C LYS A 141 -0.34 7.29 -19.47
N VAL A 142 -0.55 5.98 -19.47
CA VAL A 142 0.16 5.07 -20.39
C VAL A 142 -0.55 4.94 -21.75
N GLY A 143 -1.87 5.10 -21.75
CA GLY A 143 -2.73 4.94 -22.92
C GLY A 143 -2.96 3.48 -23.35
N ILE A 144 -3.40 3.31 -24.59
CA ILE A 144 -3.71 2.00 -25.20
C ILE A 144 -2.63 1.48 -26.14
N ASP A 145 -1.76 2.37 -26.62
CA ASP A 145 -0.71 2.03 -27.57
C ASP A 145 0.42 1.31 -26.84
N ASN A 146 0.62 0.04 -27.16
CA ASN A 146 1.63 -0.81 -26.56
C ASN A 146 2.70 -1.27 -27.56
N THR A 147 2.80 -0.58 -28.70
CA THR A 147 3.81 -0.86 -29.74
C THR A 147 5.20 -0.87 -29.10
N GLU A 148 5.98 -1.92 -29.38
CA GLU A 148 7.34 -2.15 -28.81
C GLU A 148 7.39 -2.50 -27.30
N SER A 149 6.23 -2.65 -26.65
CA SER A 149 6.12 -2.96 -25.21
C SER A 149 5.02 -3.99 -24.92
N GLU A 150 4.69 -4.84 -25.89
CA GLU A 150 3.57 -5.80 -25.82
C GLU A 150 3.74 -6.86 -24.73
N ASP A 151 4.99 -7.09 -24.30
CA ASP A 151 5.33 -8.07 -23.29
C ASP A 151 5.19 -7.55 -21.84
N ILE A 152 4.98 -6.25 -21.66
CA ILE A 152 4.86 -5.57 -20.36
C ILE A 152 3.61 -4.69 -20.22
N MET A 153 3.06 -4.20 -21.33
CA MET A 153 1.91 -3.30 -21.34
C MET A 153 0.80 -3.89 -22.21
N GLY A 154 -0.42 -3.88 -21.68
CA GLY A 154 -1.60 -4.31 -22.43
C GLY A 154 -2.29 -3.15 -23.14
N ARG A 155 -3.37 -3.46 -23.85
CA ARG A 155 -4.15 -2.50 -24.67
C ARG A 155 -5.38 -1.95 -23.95
N HIS A 156 -5.46 -2.13 -22.64
CA HIS A 156 -6.64 -1.76 -21.86
C HIS A 156 -6.45 -0.52 -20.99
N GLY A 157 -5.34 0.22 -21.13
CA GLY A 157 -5.15 1.49 -20.45
C GLY A 157 -6.16 2.57 -20.85
N LEU A 158 -6.21 3.68 -20.10
CA LEU A 158 -7.13 4.78 -20.32
C LEU A 158 -6.41 6.07 -20.76
N GLY A 159 -7.01 6.79 -21.70
CA GLY A 159 -6.55 8.11 -22.15
C GLY A 159 -5.39 8.06 -23.16
N GLN A 160 -4.86 9.25 -23.48
CA GLN A 160 -3.67 9.40 -24.31
C GLN A 160 -2.42 9.48 -23.43
N ARG A 161 -1.31 8.94 -23.92
CA ARG A 161 -0.02 9.01 -23.23
C ARG A 161 0.40 10.47 -23.02
N ASN A 162 0.83 10.80 -21.80
CA ASN A 162 1.37 12.11 -21.44
C ASN A 162 2.88 12.03 -21.18
N GLY A 163 3.55 13.16 -20.91
CA GLY A 163 5.00 13.20 -20.70
C GLY A 163 5.48 12.31 -19.54
N ASN A 164 4.76 12.31 -18.40
CA ASN A 164 5.05 11.32 -17.34
C ASN A 164 4.84 9.89 -17.84
N GLY A 165 3.81 9.64 -18.65
CA GLY A 165 3.53 8.36 -19.30
C GLY A 165 4.67 7.83 -20.16
N GLU A 166 5.40 8.69 -20.85
CA GLU A 166 6.59 8.31 -21.64
C GLU A 166 7.76 7.91 -20.74
N ARG A 167 8.11 8.75 -19.74
CA ARG A 167 9.15 8.44 -18.75
C ARG A 167 8.86 7.13 -18.02
N PHE A 168 7.58 6.98 -17.65
CA PHE A 168 7.04 5.79 -17.03
C PHE A 168 7.18 4.56 -17.94
N ALA A 169 6.72 4.62 -19.19
CA ALA A 169 6.83 3.51 -20.14
C ALA A 169 8.30 3.05 -20.33
N ASN A 170 9.23 4.00 -20.46
CA ASN A 170 10.66 3.70 -20.58
C ASN A 170 11.19 2.95 -19.35
N LEU A 171 10.81 3.37 -18.14
CA LEU A 171 11.16 2.70 -16.89
C LEU A 171 10.72 1.22 -16.89
N TYR A 172 9.47 0.93 -17.28
CA TYR A 172 8.97 -0.46 -17.31
C TYR A 172 9.65 -1.31 -18.38
N ALA A 173 9.83 -0.74 -19.58
CA ALA A 173 10.45 -1.43 -20.71
C ALA A 173 11.87 -1.87 -20.37
N PHE A 174 12.62 -0.99 -19.70
CA PHE A 174 13.98 -1.23 -19.25
C PHE A 174 14.03 -2.28 -18.13
N ASN A 175 13.19 -2.15 -17.10
CA ASN A 175 13.23 -3.04 -15.93
C ASN A 175 12.39 -4.31 -16.08
N LYS A 176 11.72 -4.51 -17.22
CA LYS A 176 10.78 -5.62 -17.47
C LYS A 176 9.73 -5.70 -16.36
N LEU A 177 9.06 -4.59 -16.11
CA LEU A 177 7.97 -4.49 -15.14
C LEU A 177 6.63 -4.44 -15.91
N VAL A 178 5.68 -5.27 -15.54
CA VAL A 178 4.38 -5.49 -16.18
C VAL A 178 3.34 -4.54 -15.57
N ILE A 179 2.64 -3.75 -16.39
CA ILE A 179 1.68 -2.70 -15.98
C ILE A 179 0.27 -3.29 -15.82
N GLY A 180 -0.10 -3.65 -14.59
CA GLY A 180 -1.33 -4.40 -14.33
C GLY A 180 -2.60 -3.70 -14.81
N GLY A 181 -2.73 -2.40 -14.56
CA GLY A 181 -3.91 -1.62 -14.96
C GLY A 181 -4.16 -1.51 -16.47
N SER A 182 -3.20 -1.94 -17.30
CA SER A 182 -3.31 -1.95 -18.77
C SER A 182 -3.58 -3.34 -19.36
N ILE A 183 -3.44 -4.41 -18.57
CA ILE A 183 -3.47 -5.80 -19.06
C ILE A 183 -4.85 -6.42 -18.96
N PHE A 184 -5.61 -6.06 -17.93
CA PHE A 184 -6.90 -6.67 -17.68
C PHE A 184 -8.03 -5.87 -18.35
N PRO A 185 -8.92 -6.53 -19.12
CA PRO A 185 -10.05 -5.87 -19.73
C PRO A 185 -11.07 -5.50 -18.65
N HIS A 186 -11.32 -4.20 -18.51
CA HIS A 186 -12.32 -3.66 -17.60
C HIS A 186 -13.21 -2.61 -18.26
N LYS A 187 -14.39 -2.43 -17.67
CA LYS A 187 -15.25 -1.27 -17.86
C LYS A 187 -14.53 0.03 -17.50
N ARG A 188 -14.86 1.16 -18.14
CA ARG A 188 -14.13 2.42 -17.96
C ARG A 188 -14.20 2.90 -16.51
N ILE A 189 -15.36 2.76 -15.87
CA ILE A 189 -15.54 3.02 -14.43
C ILE A 189 -14.62 2.23 -13.49
N HIS A 190 -14.03 1.13 -13.95
CA HIS A 190 -13.09 0.30 -13.17
C HIS A 190 -11.62 0.54 -13.57
N LYS A 191 -11.36 1.41 -14.53
CA LYS A 191 -10.02 1.83 -14.98
C LYS A 191 -9.62 3.21 -14.49
N ALA A 192 -10.58 4.13 -14.39
CA ALA A 192 -10.34 5.49 -13.94
C ALA A 192 -9.97 5.51 -12.45
N THR A 193 -8.76 5.97 -12.15
CA THR A 193 -8.21 6.03 -10.80
C THR A 193 -8.35 7.42 -10.17
N TRP A 194 -8.53 8.45 -10.99
CA TRP A 194 -8.74 9.82 -10.55
C TRP A 194 -9.92 10.46 -11.27
N ILE A 195 -10.70 11.28 -10.56
CA ILE A 195 -11.80 12.08 -11.11
C ILE A 195 -11.63 13.53 -10.70
N SER A 196 -11.76 14.45 -11.65
CA SER A 196 -11.74 15.89 -11.38
C SER A 196 -12.87 16.33 -10.44
N SER A 197 -12.67 17.46 -9.75
CA SER A 197 -13.65 17.98 -8.78
C SER A 197 -15.01 18.34 -9.41
N ASP A 198 -15.02 18.65 -10.70
CA ASP A 198 -16.25 18.90 -11.49
C ASP A 198 -16.90 17.60 -12.02
N HIS A 199 -16.29 16.44 -11.74
CA HIS A 199 -16.73 15.10 -12.16
C HIS A 199 -16.81 14.89 -13.69
N THR A 200 -16.11 15.71 -14.48
CA THR A 200 -16.12 15.61 -15.95
C THR A 200 -14.96 14.81 -16.52
N THR A 201 -13.80 14.90 -15.87
CA THR A 201 -12.53 14.35 -16.36
C THR A 201 -12.13 13.16 -15.52
N GLU A 202 -11.75 12.08 -16.20
CA GLU A 202 -11.33 10.82 -15.58
C GLU A 202 -9.97 10.41 -16.13
N ASN A 203 -9.05 10.04 -15.25
CA ASN A 203 -7.69 9.66 -15.62
C ASN A 203 -7.29 8.34 -14.95
N GLN A 204 -6.37 7.60 -15.58
CA GLN A 204 -5.67 6.47 -14.98
C GLN A 204 -4.21 6.90 -14.76
N ILE A 205 -3.90 7.23 -13.50
CA ILE A 205 -2.59 7.78 -13.09
C ILE A 205 -1.96 7.01 -11.92
N ASP A 206 -2.77 6.22 -11.23
CA ASP A 206 -2.34 5.29 -10.19
C ASP A 206 -2.08 3.91 -10.80
N HIS A 207 -0.90 3.36 -10.56
CA HIS A 207 -0.48 2.11 -11.19
C HIS A 207 0.00 1.09 -10.18
N ILE A 208 -0.21 -0.18 -10.49
CA ILE A 208 0.42 -1.31 -9.80
C ILE A 208 1.11 -2.15 -10.87
N CYS A 209 2.40 -2.34 -10.68
CA CYS A 209 3.26 -3.03 -11.62
C CYS A 209 4.07 -4.11 -10.92
N ILE A 210 4.41 -5.17 -11.65
CA ILE A 210 5.13 -6.33 -11.12
C ILE A 210 6.24 -6.75 -12.07
N ASN A 211 7.38 -7.22 -11.58
CA ASN A 211 8.42 -7.73 -12.47
C ASN A 211 7.93 -8.93 -13.32
N LYS A 212 8.27 -8.92 -14.61
CA LYS A 212 7.76 -9.82 -15.66
C LYS A 212 7.89 -11.29 -15.30
N LYS A 213 8.98 -11.66 -14.61
CA LYS A 213 9.19 -13.03 -14.09
C LYS A 213 7.98 -13.55 -13.30
N PHE A 214 7.33 -12.67 -12.54
CA PHE A 214 6.18 -12.99 -11.72
C PHE A 214 4.87 -12.41 -12.28
N GLY A 215 4.86 -11.84 -13.49
CA GLY A 215 3.67 -11.22 -14.08
C GLY A 215 2.46 -12.16 -14.17
N ARG A 216 2.69 -13.46 -14.41
CA ARG A 216 1.65 -14.50 -14.42
C ARG A 216 0.99 -14.75 -13.05
N THR A 217 1.57 -14.25 -11.97
CA THR A 217 0.99 -14.35 -10.62
C THR A 217 -0.04 -13.27 -10.36
N MET A 218 -0.10 -12.20 -11.15
CA MET A 218 -1.11 -11.16 -11.02
C MET A 218 -2.39 -11.63 -11.70
N GLU A 219 -3.48 -11.75 -10.93
CA GLU A 219 -4.80 -12.21 -11.42
C GLU A 219 -5.63 -11.07 -11.99
N ASP A 220 -5.59 -9.92 -11.33
CA ASP A 220 -6.45 -8.78 -11.63
C ASP A 220 -5.82 -7.50 -11.09
N VAL A 221 -6.04 -6.38 -11.78
CA VAL A 221 -5.75 -5.02 -11.28
C VAL A 221 -6.88 -4.10 -11.71
N GLY A 222 -7.64 -3.61 -10.73
CA GLY A 222 -8.81 -2.81 -11.03
C GLY A 222 -9.17 -1.84 -9.91
N THR A 223 -9.95 -0.83 -10.30
CA THR A 223 -10.40 0.23 -9.41
C THR A 223 -11.62 -0.21 -8.58
N ARG A 224 -11.56 0.02 -7.27
CA ARG A 224 -12.62 -0.24 -6.30
C ARG A 224 -13.36 1.05 -5.94
N ILE A 225 -14.24 1.48 -6.84
CA ILE A 225 -15.07 2.69 -6.71
C ILE A 225 -16.00 2.72 -5.49
N GLY A 226 -16.23 1.57 -4.83
CA GLY A 226 -16.99 1.47 -3.58
C GLY A 226 -16.19 1.84 -2.32
N ALA A 227 -14.87 1.99 -2.44
CA ALA A 227 -14.02 2.50 -1.38
C ALA A 227 -14.31 3.99 -1.19
N ASP A 228 -14.37 4.44 0.05
CA ASP A 228 -14.70 5.81 0.34
C ASP A 228 -13.92 6.38 1.52
N ILE A 229 -13.01 7.29 1.19
CA ILE A 229 -12.18 8.07 2.12
C ILE A 229 -12.26 9.58 1.85
N ALA A 230 -13.26 10.03 1.07
CA ALA A 230 -13.39 11.43 0.63
C ALA A 230 -12.18 11.95 -0.18
N SER A 231 -11.57 11.08 -0.99
CA SER A 231 -10.57 11.44 -2.00
C SER A 231 -11.20 11.48 -3.39
N ASP A 232 -10.62 12.31 -4.24
CA ASP A 232 -10.79 12.38 -5.69
C ASP A 232 -10.11 11.21 -6.43
N HIS A 233 -9.18 10.51 -5.76
CA HIS A 233 -8.67 9.22 -6.20
C HIS A 233 -9.56 8.06 -5.73
N HIS A 234 -9.54 6.99 -6.53
CA HIS A 234 -10.13 5.72 -6.21
C HIS A 234 -9.07 4.69 -5.82
N LEU A 235 -9.43 3.81 -4.90
CA LEU A 235 -8.58 2.69 -4.50
C LEU A 235 -8.33 1.75 -5.70
N VAL A 236 -7.07 1.57 -6.08
CA VAL A 236 -6.65 0.53 -7.04
C VAL A 236 -6.20 -0.71 -6.27
N VAL A 237 -6.70 -1.88 -6.66
CA VAL A 237 -6.38 -3.15 -6.00
C VAL A 237 -5.84 -4.14 -7.01
N ALA A 238 -4.68 -4.69 -6.71
CA ALA A 238 -4.15 -5.88 -7.37
C ALA A 238 -4.49 -7.13 -6.57
N THR A 239 -4.97 -8.17 -7.24
CA THR A 239 -5.05 -9.53 -6.69
C THR A 239 -3.98 -10.39 -7.35
N PHE A 240 -3.40 -11.28 -6.56
CA PHE A 240 -2.41 -12.24 -7.02
C PHE A 240 -2.99 -13.64 -6.84
N LEU A 241 -2.65 -14.56 -7.77
CA LEU A 241 -3.07 -15.95 -7.78
C LEU A 241 -3.00 -16.52 -6.38
N ARG A 242 -3.89 -17.45 -6.05
CA ARG A 242 -3.75 -18.34 -4.90
C ARG A 242 -3.44 -19.75 -5.36
N ASP A 243 -2.50 -19.89 -6.28
CA ASP A 243 -2.02 -21.21 -6.68
C ASP A 243 -1.54 -21.96 -5.42
N THR A 244 -2.20 -23.04 -5.03
CA THR A 244 -1.87 -23.74 -3.78
C THR A 244 -0.46 -24.30 -3.79
N ASP A 245 0.15 -24.51 -4.95
CA ASP A 245 1.50 -25.06 -5.04
C ASP A 245 2.56 -23.96 -5.20
N LYS A 246 2.23 -22.81 -5.82
CA LYS A 246 3.16 -21.66 -5.93
C LYS A 246 2.98 -20.62 -4.83
N LEU A 247 1.78 -20.37 -4.31
CA LEU A 247 1.50 -19.48 -3.17
C LEU A 247 1.45 -20.15 -1.81
N ASN A 248 1.49 -21.48 -1.69
CA ASN A 248 2.06 -22.02 -0.46
C ASN A 248 3.52 -21.56 -0.28
N GLU A 249 4.22 -21.11 -1.33
CA GLU A 249 5.51 -20.40 -1.27
C GLU A 249 5.39 -18.87 -1.00
N PHE A 250 4.20 -18.25 -1.06
CA PHE A 250 4.00 -16.79 -0.90
C PHE A 250 3.01 -16.39 0.20
N LYS A 251 2.35 -17.32 0.89
CA LYS A 251 1.69 -17.03 2.16
C LYS A 251 2.76 -16.49 3.10
N ILE A 252 2.62 -15.27 3.59
CA ILE A 252 3.51 -14.71 4.60
C ILE A 252 3.74 -15.72 5.73
N ALA A 253 4.99 -16.18 5.89
CA ALA A 253 5.36 -17.06 6.98
C ALA A 253 5.39 -16.23 8.26
N LEU A 254 4.47 -16.49 9.18
CA LEU A 254 4.59 -16.04 10.56
C LEU A 254 5.64 -16.94 11.23
N ASN A 255 6.92 -16.78 10.85
CA ASN A 255 8.01 -17.46 11.55
C ASN A 255 8.20 -16.73 12.88
N ASN A 256 7.46 -17.17 13.89
CA ASN A 256 7.71 -16.80 15.26
C ASN A 256 9.19 -17.08 15.56
N ARG A 257 9.90 -16.05 16.03
CA ARG A 257 11.28 -16.06 16.50
C ARG A 257 11.53 -17.01 17.70
N PHE A 258 10.52 -17.82 18.05
CA PHE A 258 10.48 -18.73 19.19
C PHE A 258 10.73 -20.20 18.82
N GLN A 259 10.81 -20.55 17.52
CA GLN A 259 11.08 -21.95 17.14
C GLN A 259 12.50 -22.39 17.53
N ALA A 260 13.48 -21.46 17.52
CA ALA A 260 14.85 -21.72 17.98
C ALA A 260 14.98 -21.83 19.52
N LEU A 261 13.96 -21.41 20.27
CA LEU A 261 13.90 -21.56 21.73
C LEU A 261 13.28 -22.90 22.16
N GLN A 262 12.50 -23.57 21.30
CA GLN A 262 11.85 -24.82 21.66
C GLN A 262 12.82 -26.00 21.80
N ASP A 263 13.95 -25.98 21.08
CA ASP A 263 14.97 -27.04 21.16
C ASP A 263 15.95 -26.84 22.33
N LEU A 264 16.01 -25.63 22.91
CA LEU A 264 16.86 -25.30 24.07
C LEU A 264 16.15 -25.47 25.42
N LEU A 265 14.83 -25.65 25.45
CA LEU A 265 14.01 -25.64 26.67
C LEU A 265 13.69 -27.05 27.21
N LYS A 266 14.44 -28.07 26.78
CA LYS A 266 14.48 -29.34 27.52
C LYS A 266 15.70 -29.30 28.44
N GLU A 267 15.41 -29.17 29.73
CA GLU A 267 16.34 -29.25 30.88
C GLU A 267 17.02 -27.93 31.32
N LYS A 268 16.24 -27.08 31.99
CA LYS A 268 16.55 -26.46 33.30
C LYS A 268 15.45 -25.45 33.65
N THR A 269 15.06 -25.36 34.92
CA THR A 269 14.19 -24.29 35.44
C THR A 269 14.80 -22.93 35.08
N THR A 270 14.13 -22.20 34.19
CA THR A 270 14.72 -21.07 33.47
C THR A 270 14.51 -19.75 34.20
N VAL A 271 15.38 -18.76 33.92
CA VAL A 271 15.30 -17.40 34.48
C VAL A 271 13.95 -16.74 34.17
N GLU A 272 13.32 -17.16 33.08
CA GLU A 272 11.99 -16.78 32.62
C GLU A 272 10.88 -17.18 33.61
N ASP A 273 11.01 -18.32 34.29
CA ASP A 273 10.05 -18.76 35.30
C ASP A 273 10.15 -17.87 36.55
N ASN A 274 11.38 -17.59 37.01
CA ASN A 274 11.62 -16.65 38.11
C ASN A 274 11.15 -15.22 37.77
N TRP A 275 11.35 -14.79 36.51
CA TRP A 275 10.89 -13.48 36.05
C TRP A 275 9.35 -13.41 35.99
N LYS A 276 8.70 -14.51 35.62
CA LYS A 276 7.24 -14.61 35.61
C LYS A 276 6.69 -14.47 37.03
N ASP A 277 7.28 -15.14 38.00
CA ASP A 277 6.86 -15.07 39.41
C ASP A 277 7.04 -13.66 39.99
N ILE A 278 8.18 -13.01 39.71
CA ILE A 278 8.43 -11.62 40.11
C ILE A 278 7.40 -10.68 39.47
N LYS A 279 7.13 -10.86 38.17
CA LYS A 279 6.17 -10.03 37.44
C LYS A 279 4.74 -10.23 37.95
N GLU A 280 4.34 -11.46 38.28
CA GLU A 280 3.03 -11.76 38.86
C GLU A 280 2.90 -11.13 40.26
N ALA A 281 3.91 -11.29 41.13
CA ALA A 281 3.92 -10.69 42.46
C ALA A 281 3.85 -9.15 42.40
N LEU A 282 4.63 -8.53 41.52
CA LEU A 282 4.64 -7.07 41.33
C LEU A 282 3.29 -6.58 40.77
N THR A 283 2.76 -7.26 39.75
CA THR A 283 1.48 -6.89 39.12
C THR A 283 0.32 -7.04 40.10
N SER A 284 0.31 -8.12 40.90
CA SER A 284 -0.70 -8.36 41.92
C SER A 284 -0.67 -7.28 42.99
N THR A 285 0.52 -6.96 43.51
CA THR A 285 0.70 -5.92 44.53
C THR A 285 0.31 -4.54 44.00
N CYS A 286 0.69 -4.21 42.76
CA CYS A 286 0.29 -2.95 42.13
C CYS A 286 -1.23 -2.88 41.91
N GLN A 287 -1.89 -3.98 41.55
CA GLN A 287 -3.35 -4.01 41.39
C GLN A 287 -4.08 -3.85 42.73
N GLU A 288 -3.55 -4.43 43.80
CA GLU A 288 -4.11 -4.32 45.15
C GLU A 288 -3.95 -2.91 45.73
N VAL A 289 -2.77 -2.31 45.60
CA VAL A 289 -2.45 -1.01 46.20
C VAL A 289 -2.97 0.17 45.36
N LEU A 290 -2.85 0.11 44.03
CA LEU A 290 -3.16 1.23 43.13
C LEU A 290 -4.53 1.10 42.44
N GLY A 291 -5.11 -0.11 42.43
CA GLY A 291 -6.33 -0.42 41.69
C GLY A 291 -6.14 -0.44 40.16
N LEU A 292 -7.15 -0.95 39.44
CA LEU A 292 -7.17 -0.93 37.98
C LEU A 292 -7.84 0.36 37.47
N LYS A 293 -7.05 1.27 36.91
CA LYS A 293 -7.58 2.43 36.20
C LYS A 293 -8.23 1.95 34.89
N LYS A 294 -9.57 1.83 34.86
CA LYS A 294 -10.30 1.54 33.61
C LYS A 294 -10.08 2.70 32.65
N HIS A 295 -9.19 2.51 31.68
CA HIS A 295 -9.12 3.39 30.51
C HIS A 295 -10.41 3.19 29.72
N ARG A 296 -11.37 4.11 29.89
CA ARG A 296 -12.44 4.26 28.90
C ARG A 296 -11.78 4.82 27.66
N HIS A 297 -11.60 3.96 26.66
CA HIS A 297 -11.23 4.41 25.34
C HIS A 297 -12.43 5.21 24.81
N LYS A 298 -12.30 6.53 24.69
CA LYS A 298 -13.26 7.28 23.87
C LYS A 298 -13.02 6.85 22.43
N GLU A 299 -14.08 6.42 21.75
CA GLU A 299 -14.06 6.34 20.31
C GLU A 299 -13.93 7.77 19.78
N TRP A 300 -12.85 8.01 19.01
CA TRP A 300 -12.49 9.34 18.53
C TRP A 300 -13.38 9.82 17.39
N ILE A 301 -14.05 8.89 16.72
CA ILE A 301 -15.06 9.19 15.70
C ILE A 301 -16.42 9.05 16.38
N SER A 302 -17.25 10.09 16.27
CA SER A 302 -18.62 10.04 16.78
C SER A 302 -19.47 9.05 15.99
N ILE A 303 -20.48 8.46 16.62
CA ILE A 303 -21.45 7.59 15.95
C ILE A 303 -22.12 8.34 14.78
N GLU A 304 -22.46 9.61 14.98
CA GLU A 304 -23.06 10.46 13.94
C GLU A 304 -22.12 10.61 12.71
N THR A 305 -20.81 10.75 12.93
CA THR A 305 -19.83 10.80 11.84
C THR A 305 -19.76 9.47 11.09
N LEU A 306 -19.78 8.34 11.80
CA LEU A 306 -19.83 7.01 11.18
C LEU A 306 -21.10 6.81 10.35
N ASP A 307 -22.25 7.27 10.85
CA ASP A 307 -23.52 7.21 10.13
C ASP A 307 -23.50 8.06 8.87
N LYS A 308 -22.97 9.30 8.92
CA LYS A 308 -22.78 10.15 7.74
C LYS A 308 -21.84 9.51 6.70
N ILE A 309 -20.75 8.86 7.12
CA ILE A 309 -19.87 8.11 6.22
C ILE A 309 -20.63 6.94 5.57
N LYS A 310 -21.47 6.24 6.34
CA LYS A 310 -22.30 5.13 5.84
C LYS A 310 -23.34 5.61 4.83
N GLU A 311 -24.03 6.71 5.09
CA GLU A 311 -24.97 7.33 4.15
C GLU A 311 -24.29 7.74 2.84
N ARG A 312 -23.12 8.39 2.95
CA ARG A 312 -22.32 8.79 1.77
C ARG A 312 -21.92 7.59 0.94
N LYS A 313 -21.48 6.50 1.58
CA LYS A 313 -21.19 5.22 0.91
C LYS A 313 -22.41 4.66 0.19
N ASN A 314 -23.58 4.64 0.82
CA ASN A 314 -24.80 4.14 0.19
C ASN A 314 -25.17 4.95 -1.06
N LYS A 315 -25.09 6.28 -0.98
CA LYS A 315 -25.30 7.17 -2.14
C LYS A 315 -24.27 6.89 -3.25
N LYS A 316 -22.98 6.74 -2.90
CA LYS A 316 -21.92 6.38 -3.84
C LYS A 316 -22.19 5.04 -4.53
N THR A 317 -22.65 4.03 -3.79
CA THR A 317 -23.03 2.73 -4.35
C THR A 317 -24.19 2.84 -5.33
N ALA A 318 -25.23 3.63 -5.02
CA ALA A 318 -26.35 3.84 -5.94
C ALA A 318 -25.90 4.49 -7.26
N ILE A 319 -25.05 5.51 -7.18
CA ILE A 319 -24.48 6.19 -8.35
C ILE A 319 -23.64 5.21 -9.18
N ASN A 320 -22.72 4.48 -8.54
CA ASN A 320 -21.86 3.50 -9.20
C ASN A 320 -22.69 2.43 -9.93
N ASN A 321 -23.73 1.90 -9.29
CA ASN A 321 -24.62 0.91 -9.91
C ASN A 321 -25.34 1.45 -11.15
N SER A 322 -25.72 2.74 -11.16
CA SER A 322 -26.31 3.37 -12.34
C SER A 322 -25.30 3.47 -13.50
N ARG A 323 -24.06 3.90 -13.22
CA ARG A 323 -22.98 4.01 -14.22
C ARG A 323 -22.58 2.65 -14.81
N THR A 324 -22.50 1.61 -13.99
CA THR A 324 -22.19 0.25 -14.46
C THR A 324 -23.23 -0.30 -15.43
N LYS A 325 -24.51 0.07 -15.25
CA LYS A 325 -25.62 -0.34 -16.12
C LYS A 325 -25.62 0.41 -17.46
N THR A 326 -25.15 1.65 -17.50
CA THR A 326 -25.12 2.47 -18.72
C THR A 326 -23.98 2.10 -19.68
N GLU A 327 -22.91 1.48 -19.19
CA GLU A 327 -21.83 0.96 -20.05
C GLU A 327 -22.23 -0.39 -20.66
N LYS A 328 -22.62 -0.39 -21.94
CA LYS A 328 -22.84 -1.60 -22.75
C LYS A 328 -21.53 -2.40 -22.88
N VAL A 329 -21.65 -3.73 -22.75
CA VAL A 329 -20.55 -4.71 -22.92
C VAL A 329 -20.08 -4.70 -24.36
#